data_AF-A0A7C3QIC6-F1
#
_entry.id   AF-A0A7C3QIC6-F1
#
_cell.length_a   1.000
_cell.length_b   1.000
_cell.length_c   1.000
_cell.angle_alpha   90.00
_cell.angle_beta   90.00
_cell.angle_gamma   90.00
#
_symmetry.space_group_name_H-M   'P 1'
#
loop_
_entity.id
_entity.type
_entity.pdbx_description
1 polymer ?
#
loop_
_entity_poly.entity_id
_entity_poly.type
_entity_poly.pdbx_seq_one_letter_code
_entity_poly.pdbx_strand_id
1 'polypeptide(L)'
;MPELRVSVVLPYYLRLAPGDYQTAREGEVVHVAAPLLDETTPPRTPVSAQSDLEDTANPNEVAHRRTRCAGQLLNRINRLLRWYRAVTRRVEITELTRAHVSPFRFEAISRGVAQAWTQPLEYVLPTPEPLVLTMEQLTSAVRDGLMGGEEPDVDVLFLLDAERALSQGRFREAVLLSWGTIDSVFNRRYDRLVDAAMASEWSEARNFFKGPDFGLRHKMTAGMRFMANRSLFHEPDGFWARLSESYSRRNAIIHRGENASEDEARQAIEVARRMIEIMNAIPVPGTTPPQTAGPTPEPGRPSTRKKKPARRKKPPRER
;
A
#
# COMPACT_ATOMS: atom_id res chain seq x y z
N MET A 1 -9.59 13.56 35.95
CA MET A 1 -9.15 12.77 34.78
C MET A 1 -8.38 13.67 33.82
N PRO A 2 -7.06 13.84 34.03
CA PRO A 2 -6.19 14.47 33.06
C PRO A 2 -6.13 13.61 31.79
N GLU A 3 -6.23 14.24 30.63
CA GLU A 3 -6.02 13.59 29.34
C GLU A 3 -4.58 13.87 28.89
N LEU A 4 -3.81 12.82 28.60
CA LEU A 4 -2.52 12.97 27.94
C LEU A 4 -2.75 13.11 26.44
N ARG A 5 -2.59 14.33 25.91
CA ARG A 5 -2.56 14.56 24.46
C ARG A 5 -1.11 14.62 23.98
N VAL A 6 -0.78 13.80 22.98
CA VAL A 6 0.52 13.87 22.28
C VAL A 6 0.26 14.35 20.86
N SER A 7 0.99 15.35 20.39
CA SER A 7 0.79 15.93 19.05
C SER A 7 2.09 16.13 18.29
N VAL A 8 2.02 16.02 16.96
CA VAL A 8 3.13 16.20 16.03
C VAL A 8 2.61 16.92 14.80
N VAL A 9 3.39 17.85 14.27
CA VAL A 9 3.15 18.40 12.92
C VAL A 9 3.99 17.60 11.94
N LEU A 10 3.34 16.99 10.96
CA LEU A 10 4.03 16.21 9.93
C LEU A 10 4.83 17.15 9.02
N PRO A 11 5.98 16.69 8.48
CA PRO A 11 6.70 17.43 7.43
C PRO A 11 5.95 17.41 6.09
N TYR A 12 4.81 16.71 6.01
CA TYR A 12 4.03 16.49 4.80
C TYR A 12 2.67 17.19 4.88
N TYR A 13 2.19 17.62 3.72
CA TYR A 13 0.78 17.94 3.51
C TYR A 13 0.02 16.67 3.12
N LEU A 14 -0.82 16.17 4.03
CA LEU A 14 -1.79 15.11 3.74
C LEU A 14 -3.12 15.75 3.34
N ARG A 15 -3.58 15.48 2.12
CA ARG A 15 -4.88 15.95 1.61
C ARG A 15 -6.02 15.07 2.14
N LEU A 16 -6.16 15.05 3.46
CA LEU A 16 -7.14 14.27 4.22
C LEU A 16 -8.16 15.20 4.87
N ALA A 17 -9.41 14.74 5.00
CA ALA A 17 -10.40 15.49 5.77
C ALA A 17 -10.01 15.50 7.26
N PRO A 18 -10.16 16.63 7.97
CA PRO A 18 -9.93 16.69 9.40
C PRO A 18 -10.86 15.72 10.16
N GLY A 19 -10.39 15.26 11.32
CA GLY A 19 -11.15 14.41 12.22
C GLY A 19 -10.41 13.15 12.62
N ASP A 20 -11.16 12.21 13.18
CA ASP A 20 -10.61 11.02 13.80
C ASP A 20 -10.42 9.89 12.79
N TYR A 21 -9.28 9.22 12.91
CA TYR A 21 -8.90 8.03 12.14
C TYR A 21 -8.68 6.91 13.14
N GLN A 22 -9.69 6.05 13.26
CA GLN A 22 -9.66 4.87 14.12
C GLN A 22 -8.79 3.79 13.47
N THR A 23 -8.00 3.09 14.28
CA THR A 23 -7.36 1.84 13.86
C THR A 23 -8.20 0.65 14.34
N ALA A 24 -7.89 -0.56 13.87
CA ALA A 24 -8.58 -1.79 14.30
C ALA A 24 -8.50 -2.12 15.80
N ARG A 25 -7.70 -1.41 16.59
CA ARG A 25 -7.61 -1.62 18.04
C ARG A 25 -8.45 -0.57 18.76
N GLU A 26 -9.33 -1.03 19.64
CA GLU A 26 -10.18 -0.16 20.45
C GLU A 26 -9.36 0.86 21.23
N GLY A 27 -9.75 2.14 21.15
CA GLY A 27 -9.03 3.26 21.79
C GLY A 27 -7.79 3.77 21.03
N GLU A 28 -7.40 3.17 19.90
CA GLU A 28 -6.32 3.68 19.06
C GLU A 28 -6.84 4.64 17.99
N VAL A 29 -6.88 5.93 18.33
CA VAL A 29 -7.29 7.00 17.41
C VAL A 29 -6.11 7.91 17.07
N VAL A 30 -6.02 8.30 15.80
CA VAL A 30 -5.21 9.43 15.34
C VAL A 30 -6.15 10.54 14.90
N HIS A 31 -6.09 11.69 15.56
CA HIS A 31 -6.79 12.89 15.15
C HIS A 31 -5.94 13.65 14.14
N VAL A 32 -6.47 13.86 12.94
CA VAL A 32 -5.87 14.70 11.89
C VAL A 32 -6.55 16.07 11.94
N ALA A 33 -5.78 17.12 12.23
CA ALA A 33 -6.31 18.47 12.24
C ALA A 33 -6.30 19.09 10.84
N ALA A 34 -7.09 20.15 10.66
CA ALA A 34 -7.02 20.97 9.46
C ALA A 34 -5.57 21.45 9.23
N PRO A 35 -5.09 21.44 7.98
CA PRO A 35 -3.78 21.95 7.67
C PRO A 35 -3.71 23.43 8.05
N LEU A 36 -2.60 23.84 8.65
CA LEU A 36 -2.33 25.25 8.86
C LEU A 36 -2.02 25.84 7.49
N LEU A 37 -2.90 26.73 7.01
CA LEU A 37 -2.74 27.46 5.76
C LEU A 37 -2.21 28.85 6.11
N ASP A 38 -0.95 29.09 5.80
CA ASP A 38 -0.28 30.38 5.92
C ASP A 38 0.26 30.71 4.53
N GLU A 39 0.05 31.94 4.07
CA GLU A 39 0.47 32.43 2.74
C GLU A 39 1.98 32.31 2.51
N THR A 40 2.75 32.15 3.58
CA THR A 40 4.21 32.11 3.57
C THR A 40 4.81 30.72 3.79
N THR A 41 3.99 29.70 4.08
CA THR A 41 4.50 28.34 4.31
C THR A 41 3.71 27.26 3.56
N PRO A 42 4.39 26.22 3.03
CA PRO A 42 3.69 25.08 2.45
C PRO A 42 2.84 24.39 3.53
N PRO A 43 1.61 23.97 3.20
CA PRO A 43 0.67 23.43 4.17
C PRO A 43 1.24 22.18 4.85
N ARG A 44 1.02 22.03 6.16
CA ARG A 44 1.45 20.87 6.94
C ARG A 44 0.27 20.28 7.70
N THR A 45 0.30 18.98 7.93
CA THR A 45 -0.80 18.28 8.63
C THR A 45 -0.45 18.03 10.09
N PRO A 46 -1.16 18.67 11.05
CA PRO A 46 -1.03 18.35 12.46
C PRO A 46 -1.78 17.05 12.78
N VAL A 47 -1.17 16.21 13.61
CA VAL A 47 -1.75 14.95 14.08
C VAL A 47 -1.61 14.84 15.60
N SER A 48 -2.59 14.24 16.26
CA SER A 48 -2.53 13.99 17.71
C SER A 48 -3.20 12.68 18.12
N ALA A 49 -2.81 12.13 19.25
CA ALA A 49 -3.53 11.08 19.94
C ALA A 49 -3.78 11.48 21.40
N GLN A 50 -4.89 10.99 21.95
CA GLN A 50 -5.24 11.17 23.35
C GLN A 50 -5.17 9.81 24.08
N SER A 51 -4.84 9.86 25.36
CA SER A 51 -4.89 8.73 26.29
C SER A 51 -5.36 9.25 27.64
N ASP A 52 -6.26 8.52 28.29
CA ASP A 52 -6.71 8.85 29.63
C ASP A 52 -5.59 8.60 30.65
N LEU A 53 -5.41 9.52 31.61
CA LEU A 53 -4.58 9.32 32.79
C LEU A 53 -5.48 9.15 34.03
N GLU A 54 -5.22 8.09 34.78
CA GLU A 54 -5.72 7.96 36.15
C GLU A 54 -4.98 8.94 37.07
N ASP A 55 -5.73 9.61 37.97
CA ASP A 55 -5.32 10.79 38.73
C ASP A 55 -4.20 10.55 39.80
N THR A 56 -3.66 9.34 39.94
CA THR A 56 -2.80 8.95 41.08
C THR A 56 -1.41 8.42 40.71
N ALA A 57 -0.98 8.52 39.44
CA ALA A 57 0.30 7.95 39.01
C ALA A 57 1.53 8.72 39.53
N ASN A 58 2.53 7.99 40.02
CA ASN A 58 3.84 8.51 40.44
C ASN A 58 4.50 9.29 39.27
N PRO A 59 5.22 10.41 39.49
CA PRO A 59 5.93 11.15 38.43
C PRO A 59 6.79 10.29 37.49
N ASN A 60 7.46 9.24 37.99
CA ASN A 60 8.23 8.31 37.17
C ASN A 60 7.33 7.42 36.29
N GLU A 61 6.16 7.01 36.79
CA GLU A 61 5.17 6.28 36.01
C GLU A 61 4.54 7.17 34.95
N VAL A 62 4.31 8.45 35.24
CA VAL A 62 3.86 9.45 34.27
C VAL A 62 4.89 9.62 33.15
N ALA A 63 6.19 9.68 33.48
CA ALA A 63 7.26 9.77 32.48
C ALA A 63 7.33 8.51 31.59
N HIS A 64 7.29 7.31 32.17
CA HIS A 64 7.26 6.07 31.38
C HIS A 64 6.00 5.92 30.53
N ARG A 65 4.82 6.33 31.03
CA ARG A 65 3.57 6.35 30.25
C ARG A 65 3.67 7.35 29.10
N ARG A 66 4.23 8.54 29.30
CA ARG A 66 4.48 9.52 28.21
C ARG A 66 5.33 8.92 27.09
N THR A 67 6.45 8.26 27.42
CA THR A 67 7.31 7.60 26.43
C THR A 67 6.57 6.51 25.67
N ARG A 68 5.78 5.68 26.37
CA ARG A 68 4.95 4.64 25.75
C ARG A 68 3.90 5.23 24.81
N CYS A 69 3.19 6.28 25.23
CA CYS A 69 2.19 6.97 24.42
C CYS A 69 2.82 7.62 23.18
N ALA A 70 4.04 8.16 23.27
CA ALA A 70 4.77 8.62 22.08
C ALA A 70 5.09 7.50 21.11
N GLY A 71 5.61 6.38 21.60
CA GLY A 71 5.89 5.23 20.75
C GLY A 71 4.63 4.71 20.05
N GLN A 72 3.52 4.68 20.77
CA GLN A 72 2.21 4.33 20.20
C GLN A 72 1.75 5.35 19.16
N LEU A 73 1.83 6.66 19.44
CA LEU A 73 1.49 7.70 18.48
C LEU A 73 2.36 7.60 17.22
N LEU A 74 3.68 7.42 17.37
CA LEU A 74 4.60 7.24 16.25
C LEU A 74 4.21 6.05 15.38
N ASN A 75 3.90 4.91 15.99
CA ASN A 75 3.44 3.73 15.27
C ASN A 75 2.13 3.99 14.51
N ARG A 76 1.17 4.67 15.15
CA ARG A 76 -0.12 5.02 14.52
C ARG A 76 0.06 6.02 13.37
N ILE A 77 0.94 7.02 13.53
CA ILE A 77 1.28 7.97 12.47
C ILE A 77 1.97 7.27 11.31
N ASN A 78 2.96 6.42 11.58
CA ASN A 78 3.63 5.66 10.52
C ASN A 78 2.66 4.76 9.76
N ARG A 79 1.68 4.19 10.44
CA ARG A 79 0.59 3.43 9.81
C ARG A 79 -0.29 4.32 8.93
N LEU A 80 -0.70 5.49 9.41
CA LEU A 80 -1.42 6.49 8.62
C LEU A 80 -0.63 6.89 7.37
N LEU A 81 0.67 7.17 7.52
CA LEU A 81 1.56 7.54 6.42
C LEU A 81 1.71 6.41 5.40
N ARG A 82 1.88 5.15 5.85
CA ARG A 82 1.94 3.99 4.96
C ARG A 82 0.66 3.82 4.14
N TRP A 83 -0.51 3.91 4.77
CA TRP A 83 -1.80 3.84 4.07
C TRP A 83 -1.99 5.01 3.10
N TYR A 84 -1.72 6.23 3.54
CA TYR A 84 -1.81 7.42 2.69
C TYR A 84 -0.89 7.28 1.46
N ARG A 85 0.35 6.83 1.67
CA ARG A 85 1.34 6.61 0.63
C ARG A 85 0.91 5.50 -0.35
N ALA A 86 0.38 4.40 0.16
CA ALA A 86 -0.12 3.30 -0.66
C ALA A 86 -1.31 3.72 -1.54
N VAL A 87 -2.23 4.51 -1.00
CA VAL A 87 -3.42 5.01 -1.73
C VAL A 87 -3.04 6.09 -2.73
N THR A 88 -2.20 7.05 -2.34
CA THR A 88 -1.84 8.21 -3.20
C THR A 88 -0.68 7.95 -4.15
N ARG A 89 0.09 6.88 -3.95
CA ARG A 89 1.33 6.56 -4.69
C ARG A 89 2.40 7.66 -4.60
N ARG A 90 2.36 8.48 -3.55
CA ARG A 90 3.33 9.56 -3.30
C ARG A 90 4.63 9.01 -2.71
N VAL A 91 5.68 8.92 -3.52
CA VAL A 91 6.98 8.31 -3.14
C VAL A 91 7.75 9.15 -2.12
N GLU A 92 7.49 10.45 -2.07
CA GLU A 92 8.16 11.42 -1.21
C GLU A 92 7.74 11.31 0.26
N ILE A 93 6.54 10.76 0.52
CA ILE A 93 6.01 10.58 1.87
C ILE A 93 6.57 9.29 2.45
N THR A 94 7.31 9.42 3.55
CA THR A 94 7.90 8.27 4.25
C THR A 94 7.69 8.35 5.75
N GLU A 95 7.78 7.19 6.38
CA GLU A 95 7.66 7.03 7.83
C GLU A 95 8.59 7.98 8.59
N LEU A 96 8.10 8.52 9.71
CA LEU A 96 8.86 9.47 10.54
C LEU A 96 10.13 8.82 11.14
N THR A 97 10.07 7.53 11.43
CA THR A 97 11.21 6.70 11.87
C THR A 97 12.35 6.67 10.85
N ARG A 98 12.04 6.77 9.55
CA ARG A 98 13.02 6.78 8.46
C ARG A 98 13.45 8.18 8.05
N ALA A 99 12.60 9.19 8.32
CA ALA A 99 12.85 10.57 7.93
C ALA A 99 13.85 11.31 8.86
N HIS A 100 14.42 10.65 9.87
CA HIS A 100 15.26 11.26 10.92
C HIS A 100 14.63 12.50 11.59
N VAL A 101 13.30 12.64 11.53
CA VAL A 101 12.57 13.77 12.12
C VAL A 101 12.36 13.48 13.60
N SER A 102 13.06 14.24 14.45
CA SER A 102 12.82 14.38 15.89
C SER A 102 12.93 15.87 16.21
N PRO A 103 12.03 16.46 17.03
CA PRO A 103 11.42 15.84 18.19
C PRO A 103 9.89 15.88 18.25
N PHE A 104 9.31 14.78 18.73
CA PHE A 104 7.98 14.77 19.32
C PHE A 104 7.92 15.86 20.40
N ARG A 105 6.99 16.80 20.28
CA ARG A 105 6.69 17.73 21.38
C ARG A 105 5.68 17.04 22.30
N PHE A 106 6.07 16.87 23.56
CA PHE A 106 5.22 16.33 24.61
C PHE A 106 4.67 17.48 25.43
N GLU A 107 3.41 17.84 25.21
CA GLU A 107 2.73 18.83 26.05
C GLU A 107 1.63 18.13 26.86
N ALA A 108 1.73 18.18 28.18
CA ALA A 108 0.61 17.86 29.06
C ALA A 108 -0.32 19.09 29.05
N ILE A 109 -1.44 18.98 28.34
CA ILE A 109 -2.36 20.10 28.18
C ILE A 109 -3.26 20.18 29.42
N SER A 110 -3.02 21.16 30.29
CA SER A 110 -4.12 21.76 31.06
C SER A 110 -4.90 22.63 30.08
N ARG A 111 -6.24 22.51 30.04
CA ARG A 111 -7.09 23.25 29.08
C ARG A 111 -6.69 24.73 29.01
N GLY A 112 -6.14 25.14 27.86
CA GLY A 112 -5.97 26.55 27.52
C GLY A 112 -4.63 26.90 26.85
N VAL A 113 -4.76 27.55 25.70
CA VAL A 113 -3.76 28.36 24.96
C VAL A 113 -2.84 27.60 23.98
N ALA A 114 -2.98 27.95 22.70
CA ALA A 114 -2.12 27.53 21.60
C ALA A 114 -0.86 28.41 21.52
N GLN A 115 0.30 27.82 21.19
CA GLN A 115 1.56 28.54 20.98
C GLN A 115 2.25 28.09 19.68
N ALA A 116 2.78 29.05 18.91
CA ALA A 116 3.29 28.90 17.55
C ALA A 116 4.81 29.07 17.46
N TRP A 117 5.57 28.14 16.85
CA TRP A 117 7.01 28.33 16.51
C TRP A 117 7.56 27.39 15.39
N THR A 118 8.12 28.03 14.34
CA THR A 118 9.32 27.85 13.45
C THR A 118 9.79 26.53 12.76
N GLN A 119 10.42 26.75 11.58
CA GLN A 119 10.65 25.92 10.36
C GLN A 119 11.71 24.79 10.42
N PRO A 120 11.63 23.77 9.51
CA PRO A 120 12.72 23.60 8.51
C PRO A 120 12.36 23.03 7.11
N LEU A 121 13.27 23.36 6.16
CA LEU A 121 13.77 22.78 4.88
C LEU A 121 12.89 22.03 3.86
N GLU A 122 12.94 22.51 2.61
CA GLU A 122 12.27 22.00 1.41
C GLU A 122 13.20 21.11 0.55
N TYR A 123 12.64 20.03 0.00
CA TYR A 123 13.17 19.33 -1.18
C TYR A 123 12.00 19.02 -2.11
N VAL A 124 12.08 19.50 -3.36
CA VAL A 124 11.12 19.21 -4.44
C VAL A 124 11.80 18.31 -5.46
N LEU A 125 11.22 17.14 -5.70
CA LEU A 125 11.43 16.32 -6.90
C LEU A 125 10.05 15.92 -7.44
N PRO A 126 9.82 15.90 -8.75
CA PRO A 126 8.51 15.60 -9.32
C PRO A 126 8.23 14.10 -9.30
N THR A 127 7.13 13.71 -8.64
CA THR A 127 6.58 12.35 -8.56
C THR A 127 5.62 12.10 -9.76
N PRO A 128 5.50 10.87 -10.30
CA PRO A 128 4.58 10.56 -11.41
C PRO A 128 3.12 10.81 -11.01
N GLU A 129 2.26 11.13 -12.00
CA GLU A 129 0.86 11.52 -11.77
C GLU A 129 0.09 10.50 -10.90
N PRO A 130 -0.42 10.92 -9.73
CA PRO A 130 -1.22 10.05 -8.87
C PRO A 130 -2.59 9.79 -9.50
N LEU A 131 -3.22 8.66 -9.15
CA LEU A 131 -4.67 8.48 -9.32
C LEU A 131 -5.35 9.70 -8.68
N VAL A 132 -6.01 10.53 -9.48
CA VAL A 132 -6.66 11.76 -9.00
C VAL A 132 -7.93 11.38 -8.24
N LEU A 133 -7.77 10.90 -7.01
CA LEU A 133 -8.87 10.67 -6.07
C LEU A 133 -9.34 12.01 -5.51
N THR A 134 -10.66 12.14 -5.31
CA THR A 134 -11.19 13.25 -4.53
C THR A 134 -10.73 13.12 -3.07
N MET A 135 -10.71 14.22 -2.33
CA MET A 135 -10.34 14.21 -0.91
C MET A 135 -11.23 13.26 -0.09
N GLU A 136 -12.52 13.17 -0.45
CA GLU A 136 -13.48 12.25 0.18
C GLU A 136 -13.13 10.79 -0.09
N GLN A 137 -12.85 10.43 -1.36
CA GLN A 137 -12.45 9.07 -1.74
C GLN A 137 -11.13 8.66 -1.07
N LEU A 138 -10.15 9.57 -1.05
CA LEU A 138 -8.86 9.35 -0.39
C LEU A 138 -9.03 9.16 1.12
N THR A 139 -9.85 10.00 1.75
CA THR A 139 -10.15 9.90 3.19
C THR A 139 -10.84 8.58 3.52
N SER A 140 -11.83 8.17 2.72
CA SER A 140 -12.52 6.89 2.91
C SER A 140 -11.55 5.73 2.80
N ALA A 141 -10.78 5.65 1.71
CA ALA A 141 -9.85 4.55 1.49
C ALA A 141 -8.79 4.42 2.61
N VAL A 142 -8.29 5.55 3.12
CA VAL A 142 -7.33 5.54 4.24
C VAL A 142 -8.00 5.11 5.55
N ARG A 143 -9.24 5.55 5.84
CA ARG A 143 -9.99 5.11 7.02
C ARG A 143 -10.31 3.62 6.97
N ASP A 144 -10.78 3.13 5.83
CA ASP A 144 -11.13 1.73 5.62
C ASP A 144 -9.90 0.83 5.82
N GLY A 145 -8.75 1.23 5.26
CA GLY A 145 -7.47 0.53 5.47
C GLY A 145 -7.00 0.50 6.92
N LEU A 146 -7.15 1.61 7.65
CA LEU A 146 -6.77 1.69 9.07
C LEU A 146 -7.67 0.85 9.98
N MET A 147 -8.99 0.87 9.73
CA MET A 147 -9.98 0.07 10.45
C MET A 147 -9.85 -1.43 10.15
N GLY A 148 -9.46 -1.79 8.92
CA GLY A 148 -9.28 -3.19 8.50
C GLY A 148 -8.19 -3.95 9.27
N GLY A 149 -7.30 -3.25 9.98
CA GLY A 149 -6.32 -3.90 10.87
C GLY A 149 -5.10 -4.46 10.15
N GLU A 150 -5.13 -4.55 8.83
CA GLU A 150 -3.98 -4.90 7.99
C GLU A 150 -3.09 -3.69 7.68
N GLU A 151 -1.82 -3.97 7.38
CA GLU A 151 -0.90 -2.99 6.81
C GLU A 151 -1.04 -3.00 5.28
N PRO A 152 -0.70 -1.91 4.59
CA PRO A 152 -0.61 -1.94 3.14
C PRO A 152 0.34 -3.05 2.69
N ASP A 153 0.00 -3.66 1.56
CA ASP A 153 0.78 -4.72 0.95
C ASP A 153 2.26 -4.32 0.82
N VAL A 154 3.15 -5.19 1.32
CA VAL A 154 4.60 -4.89 1.45
C VAL A 154 5.22 -4.56 0.10
N ASP A 155 4.78 -5.22 -0.97
CA ASP A 155 5.19 -4.96 -2.34
C ASP A 155 4.81 -3.56 -2.82
N VAL A 156 3.63 -3.04 -2.45
CA VAL A 156 3.24 -1.66 -2.76
C VAL A 156 4.20 -0.68 -2.10
N LEU A 157 4.56 -0.91 -0.84
CA LEU A 157 5.47 -0.03 -0.10
C LEU A 157 6.91 -0.11 -0.63
N PHE A 158 7.38 -1.31 -0.98
CA PHE A 158 8.74 -1.53 -1.50
C PHE A 158 8.92 -0.93 -2.90
N LEU A 159 7.91 -0.99 -3.75
CA LEU A 159 7.96 -0.36 -5.06
C LEU A 159 8.06 1.17 -4.93
N LEU A 160 7.27 1.76 -4.03
CA LEU A 160 7.35 3.20 -3.76
C LEU A 160 8.70 3.59 -3.13
N ASP A 161 9.31 2.71 -2.32
CA ASP A 161 10.66 2.91 -1.78
C ASP A 161 11.70 2.85 -2.89
N ALA A 162 11.55 1.93 -3.86
CA ALA A 162 12.44 1.81 -5.02
C ALA A 162 12.40 3.08 -5.89
N GLU A 163 11.21 3.61 -6.14
CA GLU A 163 11.02 4.86 -6.90
C GLU A 163 11.65 6.07 -6.20
N ARG A 164 11.53 6.15 -4.87
CA ARG A 164 12.21 7.17 -4.08
C ARG A 164 13.73 7.00 -4.11
N ALA A 165 14.22 5.77 -4.02
CA ALA A 165 15.66 5.49 -4.10
C ALA A 165 16.22 5.92 -5.46
N LEU A 166 15.49 5.64 -6.54
CA LEU A 166 15.83 6.11 -7.89
C LEU A 166 15.94 7.63 -7.95
N SER A 167 14.92 8.36 -7.47
CA SER A 167 14.90 9.83 -7.52
C SER A 167 16.02 10.49 -6.71
N GLN A 168 16.60 9.76 -5.75
CA GLN A 168 17.69 10.22 -4.88
C GLN A 168 19.08 9.74 -5.34
N GLY A 169 19.19 9.11 -6.52
CA GLY A 169 20.47 8.58 -7.01
C GLY A 169 20.94 7.30 -6.31
N ARG A 170 20.10 6.67 -5.47
CA ARG A 170 20.40 5.44 -4.73
C ARG A 170 20.07 4.20 -5.58
N PHE A 171 20.69 4.08 -6.75
CA PHE A 171 20.34 3.09 -7.77
C PHE A 171 20.48 1.64 -7.33
N ARG A 172 21.54 1.33 -6.58
CA ARG A 172 21.75 0.00 -6.00
C ARG A 172 20.55 -0.42 -5.13
N GLU A 173 20.08 0.49 -4.30
CA GLU A 173 18.96 0.25 -3.39
C GLU A 173 17.64 0.12 -4.16
N ALA A 174 17.43 0.94 -5.20
CA ALA A 174 16.27 0.84 -6.08
C ALA A 174 16.16 -0.56 -6.74
N VAL A 175 17.27 -1.13 -7.21
CA VAL A 175 17.28 -2.51 -7.77
C VAL A 175 16.92 -3.54 -6.69
N LEU A 176 17.48 -3.42 -5.49
CA LEU A 176 17.21 -4.37 -4.40
C LEU A 176 15.76 -4.31 -3.91
N LEU A 177 15.20 -3.11 -3.77
CA LEU A 177 13.80 -2.89 -3.39
C LEU A 177 12.82 -3.38 -4.48
N SER A 178 13.18 -3.21 -5.75
CA SER A 178 12.41 -3.76 -6.88
C SER A 178 12.36 -5.29 -6.82
N TRP A 179 13.47 -5.95 -6.48
CA TRP A 179 13.47 -7.41 -6.30
C TRP A 179 12.77 -7.88 -5.03
N GLY A 180 12.82 -7.11 -3.94
CA GLY A 180 11.99 -7.38 -2.77
C GLY A 180 10.49 -7.34 -3.10
N THR A 181 10.09 -6.41 -3.96
CA THR A 181 8.71 -6.32 -4.50
C THR A 181 8.36 -7.56 -5.32
N ILE A 182 9.22 -7.93 -6.28
CA ILE A 182 9.03 -9.11 -7.15
C ILE A 182 8.90 -10.38 -6.32
N ASP A 183 9.83 -10.62 -5.40
CA ASP A 183 9.85 -11.82 -4.55
C ASP A 183 8.59 -11.90 -3.68
N SER A 184 8.16 -10.77 -3.11
CA SER A 184 6.96 -10.72 -2.26
C SER A 184 5.68 -11.05 -3.05
N VAL A 185 5.44 -10.35 -4.18
CA VAL A 185 4.23 -10.56 -4.99
C VAL A 185 4.22 -11.95 -5.62
N PHE A 186 5.34 -12.34 -6.22
CA PHE A 186 5.42 -13.60 -6.93
C PHE A 186 5.19 -14.77 -5.98
N ASN A 187 5.95 -14.89 -4.88
CA ASN A 187 5.83 -16.05 -3.99
C ASN A 187 4.44 -16.09 -3.32
N ARG A 188 3.92 -14.96 -2.83
CA ARG A 188 2.59 -14.92 -2.19
C ARG A 188 1.48 -15.36 -3.15
N ARG A 189 1.53 -14.94 -4.41
CA ARG A 189 0.54 -15.33 -5.42
C ARG A 189 0.74 -16.75 -5.91
N TYR A 190 1.99 -17.15 -6.15
CA TYR A 190 2.35 -18.49 -6.58
C TYR A 190 1.94 -19.54 -5.54
N ASP A 191 2.18 -19.30 -4.26
CA ASP A 191 1.80 -20.23 -3.18
C ASP A 191 0.28 -20.47 -3.16
N ARG A 192 -0.53 -19.42 -3.36
CA ARG A 192 -1.98 -19.55 -3.47
C ARG A 192 -2.42 -20.31 -4.72
N LEU A 193 -1.72 -20.14 -5.83
CA LEU A 193 -1.97 -20.91 -7.05
C LEU A 193 -1.68 -22.40 -6.84
N VAL A 194 -0.57 -22.73 -6.17
CA VAL A 194 -0.24 -24.11 -5.78
C VAL A 194 -1.32 -24.69 -4.89
N ASP A 195 -1.75 -23.95 -3.85
CA ASP A 195 -2.80 -24.43 -2.95
C ASP A 195 -4.12 -24.69 -3.67
N ALA A 196 -4.51 -23.81 -4.59
CA ALA A 196 -5.73 -23.97 -5.35
C ALA A 196 -5.65 -25.13 -6.37
N ALA A 197 -4.56 -25.22 -7.12
CA ALA A 197 -4.39 -26.23 -8.17
C ALA A 197 -4.17 -27.65 -7.60
N MET A 198 -3.57 -27.76 -6.42
CA MET A 198 -3.22 -29.02 -5.75
C MET A 198 -4.00 -29.23 -4.44
N ALA A 199 -5.24 -28.72 -4.37
CA ALA A 199 -6.06 -28.79 -3.16
C ALA A 199 -6.35 -30.23 -2.71
N SER A 200 -6.46 -31.18 -3.65
CA SER A 200 -6.70 -32.60 -3.40
C SER A 200 -5.43 -33.42 -3.15
N GLU A 201 -4.25 -32.82 -3.29
CA GLU A 201 -2.97 -33.50 -3.15
C GLU A 201 -2.47 -33.53 -1.70
N TRP A 202 -1.42 -34.29 -1.45
CA TRP A 202 -0.74 -34.36 -0.16
C TRP A 202 0.01 -33.06 0.13
N SER A 203 0.17 -32.72 1.42
CA SER A 203 0.83 -31.47 1.82
C SER A 203 2.29 -31.44 1.39
N GLU A 204 2.98 -32.57 1.38
CA GLU A 204 4.37 -32.71 0.93
C GLU A 204 4.54 -32.31 -0.54
N ALA A 205 3.60 -32.71 -1.40
CA ALA A 205 3.63 -32.35 -2.82
C ALA A 205 3.45 -30.84 -3.02
N ARG A 206 2.53 -30.19 -2.29
CA ARG A 206 2.39 -28.73 -2.31
C ARG A 206 3.65 -28.03 -1.80
N ASN A 207 4.21 -28.53 -0.70
CA ASN A 207 5.40 -27.95 -0.09
C ASN A 207 6.62 -28.06 -1.00
N PHE A 208 6.75 -29.11 -1.80
CA PHE A 208 7.80 -29.21 -2.83
C PHE A 208 7.73 -28.04 -3.83
N PHE A 209 6.55 -27.76 -4.40
CA PHE A 209 6.40 -26.67 -5.37
C PHE A 209 6.61 -25.28 -4.76
N LYS A 210 6.29 -25.08 -3.48
CA LYS A 210 6.50 -23.81 -2.76
C LYS A 210 7.91 -23.66 -2.18
N GLY A 211 8.58 -24.78 -1.92
CA GLY A 211 9.82 -24.86 -1.18
C GLY A 211 11.05 -24.38 -1.96
N PRO A 212 12.23 -24.36 -1.32
CA PRO A 212 13.49 -24.00 -1.95
C PRO A 212 13.95 -25.02 -3.00
N ASP A 213 13.50 -26.27 -2.86
CA ASP A 213 13.85 -27.37 -3.77
C ASP A 213 13.34 -27.13 -5.20
N PHE A 214 12.26 -26.36 -5.34
CA PHE A 214 11.78 -25.88 -6.62
C PHE A 214 12.24 -24.42 -6.86
N GLY A 215 13.42 -24.27 -7.46
CA GLY A 215 14.06 -22.97 -7.63
C GLY A 215 13.21 -21.90 -8.33
N LEU A 216 13.45 -20.62 -8.00
CA LEU A 216 12.63 -19.48 -8.43
C LEU A 216 12.40 -19.40 -9.95
N ARG A 217 13.43 -19.66 -10.76
CA ARG A 217 13.30 -19.69 -12.23
C ARG A 217 12.34 -20.78 -12.71
N HIS A 218 12.35 -21.96 -12.08
CA HIS A 218 11.43 -23.05 -12.40
C HIS A 218 10.01 -22.71 -11.96
N LYS A 219 9.84 -22.10 -10.78
CA LYS A 219 8.54 -21.56 -10.33
C LYS A 219 7.96 -20.58 -11.35
N MET A 220 8.75 -19.59 -11.76
CA MET A 220 8.35 -18.54 -12.70
C MET A 220 8.00 -19.05 -14.12
N THR A 221 8.47 -20.24 -14.49
CA THR A 221 8.27 -20.82 -15.82
C THR A 221 7.37 -22.06 -15.78
N ALA A 222 7.96 -23.23 -15.57
CA ALA A 222 7.26 -24.51 -15.55
C ALA A 222 6.20 -24.59 -14.44
N GLY A 223 6.50 -24.07 -13.24
CA GLY A 223 5.56 -24.03 -12.12
C GLY A 223 4.32 -23.23 -12.46
N MET A 224 4.48 -21.99 -12.90
CA MET A 224 3.39 -21.13 -13.34
C MET A 224 2.60 -21.77 -14.48
N ARG A 225 3.27 -22.42 -15.45
CA ARG A 225 2.60 -23.10 -16.56
C ARG A 225 1.71 -24.23 -16.05
N PHE A 226 2.17 -24.97 -15.05
CA PHE A 226 1.42 -26.06 -14.44
C PHE A 226 0.26 -25.54 -13.59
N MET A 227 0.48 -24.55 -12.73
CA MET A 227 -0.52 -24.08 -11.75
C MET A 227 -1.57 -23.12 -12.35
N ALA A 228 -1.22 -22.35 -13.38
CA ALA A 228 -2.06 -21.27 -13.91
C ALA A 228 -2.18 -21.27 -15.45
N ASN A 229 -1.68 -22.31 -16.13
CA ASN A 229 -1.61 -22.38 -17.60
C ASN A 229 -0.93 -21.17 -18.26
N ARG A 230 -0.09 -20.45 -17.53
CA ARG A 230 0.61 -19.23 -17.97
C ARG A 230 2.08 -19.35 -17.61
N SER A 231 3.01 -18.88 -18.44
CA SER A 231 4.45 -18.97 -18.15
C SER A 231 5.08 -17.61 -18.35
N LEU A 232 5.91 -17.16 -17.40
CA LEU A 232 6.62 -15.90 -17.56
C LEU A 232 7.59 -15.92 -18.75
N PHE A 233 8.02 -17.11 -19.17
CA PHE A 233 8.83 -17.31 -20.37
C PHE A 233 8.11 -16.90 -21.66
N HIS A 234 6.78 -17.06 -21.71
CA HIS A 234 5.96 -16.77 -22.89
C HIS A 234 5.26 -15.41 -22.82
N GLU A 235 5.62 -14.57 -21.84
CA GLU A 235 5.08 -13.22 -21.75
C GLU A 235 5.55 -12.36 -22.92
N PRO A 236 4.69 -11.46 -23.42
CA PRO A 236 4.99 -10.63 -24.58
C PRO A 236 6.15 -9.66 -24.31
N ASP A 237 6.59 -9.02 -25.38
CA ASP A 237 7.59 -7.96 -25.37
C ASP A 237 8.95 -8.37 -24.80
N GLY A 238 9.27 -9.67 -24.74
CA GLY A 238 10.55 -10.14 -24.21
C GLY A 238 10.70 -9.94 -22.70
N PHE A 239 9.59 -9.90 -21.95
CA PHE A 239 9.60 -9.71 -20.49
C PHE A 239 10.54 -10.67 -19.76
N TRP A 240 10.56 -11.96 -20.15
CA TRP A 240 11.45 -12.96 -19.55
C TRP A 240 12.93 -12.60 -19.64
N ALA A 241 13.35 -12.05 -20.78
CA ALA A 241 14.74 -11.64 -20.98
C ALA A 241 15.10 -10.48 -20.05
N ARG A 242 14.25 -9.45 -19.97
CA ARG A 242 14.43 -8.32 -19.04
C ARG A 242 14.42 -8.76 -17.58
N LEU A 243 13.52 -9.68 -17.20
CA LEU A 243 13.46 -10.25 -15.86
C LEU A 243 14.73 -11.04 -15.52
N SER A 244 15.22 -11.85 -16.46
CA SER A 244 16.44 -12.65 -16.29
C SER A 244 17.69 -11.79 -16.18
N GLU A 245 17.77 -10.71 -16.97
CA GLU A 245 18.83 -9.72 -16.90
C GLU A 245 18.80 -9.00 -15.55
N SER A 246 17.63 -8.46 -15.16
CA SER A 246 17.42 -7.81 -13.86
C SER A 246 17.81 -8.73 -12.69
N TYR A 247 17.49 -10.02 -12.77
CA TYR A 247 17.87 -11.01 -11.76
C TYR A 247 19.39 -11.18 -11.66
N SER A 248 20.05 -11.21 -12.81
CA SER A 248 21.51 -11.32 -12.89
C SER A 248 22.18 -10.08 -12.27
N ARG A 249 21.63 -8.89 -12.51
CA ARG A 249 22.07 -7.63 -11.88
C ARG A 249 21.88 -7.63 -10.37
N ARG A 250 20.72 -8.05 -9.87
CA ARG A 250 20.48 -8.20 -8.42
C ARG A 250 21.48 -9.16 -7.77
N ASN A 251 21.76 -10.29 -8.40
CA ASN A 251 22.75 -11.24 -7.89
C ASN A 251 24.17 -10.67 -7.91
N ALA A 252 24.53 -9.90 -8.92
CA ALA A 252 25.80 -9.19 -8.98
C ALA A 252 25.96 -8.20 -7.82
N ILE A 253 24.93 -7.41 -7.53
CA ILE A 253 24.91 -6.46 -6.40
C ILE A 253 25.07 -7.19 -5.07
N ILE A 254 24.34 -8.29 -4.84
CA ILE A 254 24.33 -9.00 -3.55
C ILE A 254 25.61 -9.79 -3.32
N HIS A 255 26.05 -10.55 -4.32
CA HIS A 255 27.15 -11.49 -4.16
C HIS A 255 28.51 -10.90 -4.50
N ARG A 256 28.57 -9.89 -5.38
CA ARG A 256 29.82 -9.25 -5.82
C ARG A 256 29.94 -7.79 -5.37
N GLY A 257 28.91 -7.24 -4.72
CA GLY A 257 28.94 -5.87 -4.23
C GLY A 257 28.91 -4.81 -5.33
N GLU A 258 28.52 -5.17 -6.55
CA GLU A 258 28.47 -4.25 -7.69
C GLU A 258 27.51 -3.07 -7.44
N ASN A 259 27.81 -1.94 -8.08
CA ASN A 259 26.91 -0.79 -8.15
C ASN A 259 25.89 -1.01 -9.28
N ALA A 260 24.84 -0.19 -9.29
CA ALA A 260 23.86 -0.16 -10.37
C ALA A 260 23.84 1.21 -11.05
N SER A 261 23.59 1.25 -12.36
CA SER A 261 23.32 2.47 -13.10
C SER A 261 21.86 2.93 -12.91
N GLU A 262 21.58 4.18 -13.31
CA GLU A 262 20.21 4.70 -13.32
C GLU A 262 19.30 3.88 -14.24
N ASP A 263 19.78 3.50 -15.43
CA ASP A 263 19.02 2.70 -16.39
C ASP A 263 18.73 1.29 -15.86
N GLU A 264 19.69 0.66 -15.19
CA GLU A 264 19.49 -0.63 -14.53
C GLU A 264 18.42 -0.54 -13.42
N ALA A 265 18.42 0.56 -12.65
CA ALA A 265 17.41 0.82 -11.63
C ALA A 265 16.01 1.07 -12.22
N ARG A 266 15.91 1.86 -13.30
CA ARG A 266 14.65 2.09 -14.03
C ARG A 266 14.11 0.79 -14.61
N GLN A 267 14.95 -0.02 -15.25
CA GLN A 267 14.57 -1.31 -15.80
C GLN A 267 14.08 -2.26 -14.70
N ALA A 268 14.73 -2.29 -13.53
CA ALA A 268 14.29 -3.11 -12.41
C ALA A 268 12.90 -2.72 -11.89
N ILE A 269 12.61 -1.41 -11.78
CA ILE A 269 11.30 -0.89 -11.37
C ILE A 269 10.22 -1.26 -12.42
N GLU A 270 10.52 -1.11 -13.71
CA GLU A 270 9.59 -1.49 -14.79
C GLU A 270 9.28 -2.99 -14.75
N VAL A 271 10.30 -3.83 -14.58
CA VAL A 271 10.14 -5.28 -14.42
C VAL A 271 9.26 -5.61 -13.21
N ALA A 272 9.46 -4.92 -12.08
CA ALA A 272 8.65 -5.11 -10.88
C ALA A 272 7.18 -4.72 -11.11
N ARG A 273 6.91 -3.56 -11.72
CA ARG A 273 5.55 -3.12 -12.08
C ARG A 273 4.86 -4.15 -12.98
N ARG A 274 5.57 -4.61 -14.03
CA ARG A 274 5.03 -5.58 -14.96
C ARG A 274 4.78 -6.94 -14.31
N MET A 275 5.64 -7.38 -13.39
CA MET A 275 5.41 -8.58 -12.59
C MET A 275 4.11 -8.47 -11.77
N ILE A 276 3.88 -7.33 -11.09
CA ILE A 276 2.66 -7.09 -10.32
C ILE A 276 1.42 -7.21 -11.21
N GLU A 277 1.43 -6.57 -12.39
CA GLU A 277 0.33 -6.65 -13.35
C GLU A 277 0.06 -8.09 -13.79
N ILE A 278 1.11 -8.82 -14.17
CA ILE A 278 1.00 -10.21 -14.62
C ILE A 278 0.40 -11.08 -13.51
N MET A 279 0.91 -10.99 -12.28
CA MET A 279 0.49 -11.82 -11.17
C MET A 279 -0.93 -11.47 -10.68
N ASN A 280 -1.34 -10.19 -10.75
CA ASN A 280 -2.69 -9.77 -10.39
C ASN A 280 -3.73 -10.12 -11.47
N ALA A 281 -3.32 -10.24 -12.73
CA ALA A 281 -4.20 -10.65 -13.83
C ALA A 281 -4.51 -12.16 -13.81
N ILE A 282 -3.78 -12.97 -13.04
CA ILE A 282 -4.05 -14.40 -12.91
C ILE A 282 -5.16 -14.60 -11.88
N PRO A 283 -6.31 -15.16 -12.27
CA PRO A 283 -7.38 -15.44 -11.32
C PRO A 283 -6.94 -16.55 -10.38
N VAL A 284 -7.06 -16.31 -9.07
CA VAL A 284 -6.87 -17.35 -8.04
C VAL A 284 -8.26 -17.87 -7.65
N PRO A 285 -8.57 -19.17 -7.89
CA PRO A 285 -9.85 -19.75 -7.52
C PRO A 285 -10.18 -19.52 -6.04
N GLY A 286 -11.39 -19.03 -5.74
CA GLY A 286 -11.84 -18.76 -4.37
C GLY A 286 -11.47 -17.37 -3.82
N THR A 287 -10.79 -16.51 -4.59
CA THR A 287 -10.66 -15.08 -4.24
C THR A 287 -11.63 -14.23 -5.06
N THR A 288 -12.50 -13.48 -4.38
CA THR A 288 -13.22 -12.38 -5.00
C THR A 288 -12.18 -11.39 -5.51
N PRO A 289 -12.19 -10.98 -6.79
CA PRO A 289 -11.24 -9.98 -7.28
C PRO A 289 -11.37 -8.70 -6.43
N PRO A 290 -10.26 -7.99 -6.17
CA PRO A 290 -10.36 -6.65 -5.61
C PRO A 290 -11.25 -5.84 -6.54
N GLN A 291 -12.35 -5.30 -6.02
CA GLN A 291 -13.20 -4.41 -6.78
C GLN A 291 -12.37 -3.17 -7.11
N THR A 292 -11.76 -3.16 -8.29
CA THR A 292 -11.48 -1.90 -8.97
C THR A 292 -12.85 -1.25 -9.14
N ALA A 293 -13.04 -0.11 -8.49
CA ALA A 293 -14.24 0.70 -8.65
C ALA A 293 -14.34 1.12 -10.13
N GLY A 294 -15.03 0.29 -10.91
CA GLY A 294 -15.49 0.64 -12.24
C GLY A 294 -16.54 1.73 -12.13
N PRO A 295 -16.72 2.55 -13.18
CA PRO A 295 -17.58 3.71 -13.14
C PRO A 295 -19.01 3.31 -12.79
N THR A 296 -19.59 4.09 -11.88
CA THR A 296 -21.00 4.03 -11.48
C THR A 296 -21.90 3.94 -12.72
N PRO A 297 -22.86 3.01 -12.79
CA PRO A 297 -23.78 2.96 -13.91
C PRO A 297 -24.63 4.24 -13.93
N GLU A 298 -24.65 4.92 -15.09
CA GLU A 298 -25.52 6.07 -15.34
C GLU A 298 -26.99 5.71 -15.06
N PRO A 299 -27.75 6.58 -14.38
CA PRO A 299 -29.17 6.38 -14.20
C PRO A 299 -29.93 6.81 -15.46
N GLY A 300 -30.58 5.84 -16.10
CA GLY A 300 -31.85 6.08 -16.80
C GLY A 300 -31.80 6.24 -18.32
N ARG A 301 -32.12 5.15 -19.03
CA ARG A 301 -32.95 5.23 -20.24
C ARG A 301 -34.20 4.38 -20.06
N PRO A 302 -35.41 4.94 -20.25
CA PRO A 302 -36.64 4.21 -20.08
C PRO A 302 -36.82 3.16 -21.18
N SER A 303 -37.11 1.95 -20.75
CA SER A 303 -37.47 0.79 -21.58
C SER A 303 -38.75 1.04 -22.38
N THR A 304 -38.66 1.06 -23.71
CA THR A 304 -39.82 1.00 -24.58
C THR A 304 -40.38 -0.42 -24.60
N ARG A 305 -41.39 -0.62 -23.74
CA ARG A 305 -42.25 -1.79 -23.62
C ARG A 305 -42.93 -2.11 -24.97
N LYS A 306 -42.45 -3.12 -25.71
CA LYS A 306 -43.14 -3.67 -26.88
C LYS A 306 -44.45 -4.35 -26.45
N LYS A 307 -45.57 -3.82 -26.94
CA LYS A 307 -46.91 -4.41 -26.82
C LYS A 307 -46.97 -5.79 -27.49
N LYS A 308 -47.42 -6.80 -26.75
CA LYS A 308 -47.94 -8.07 -27.31
C LYS A 308 -49.19 -7.79 -28.14
N PRO A 309 -49.34 -8.35 -29.35
CA PRO A 309 -50.64 -8.58 -29.94
C PRO A 309 -51.15 -9.99 -29.60
N ALA A 310 -52.47 -10.05 -29.53
CA ALA A 310 -53.26 -11.14 -29.02
C ALA A 310 -53.46 -12.31 -30.00
N ARG A 311 -53.74 -13.47 -29.39
CA ARG A 311 -54.36 -14.70 -29.92
C ARG A 311 -55.22 -14.51 -31.18
N ARG A 312 -54.99 -15.39 -32.18
CA ARG A 312 -56.06 -15.93 -33.06
C ARG A 312 -55.86 -17.42 -33.37
N LYS A 313 -56.68 -18.22 -32.70
CA LYS A 313 -57.54 -19.30 -33.23
C LYS A 313 -57.03 -20.13 -34.44
N LYS A 314 -56.74 -21.42 -34.16
CA LYS A 314 -56.89 -22.60 -35.06
C LYS A 314 -58.33 -22.69 -35.60
N PRO A 315 -58.59 -23.23 -36.81
CA PRO A 315 -58.73 -24.70 -37.03
C PRO A 315 -58.37 -25.14 -38.47
N PRO A 316 -58.76 -26.35 -38.95
CA PRO A 316 -58.57 -27.70 -38.40
C PRO A 316 -57.68 -28.58 -39.30
N ARG A 317 -57.38 -29.80 -38.82
CA ARG A 317 -56.74 -30.91 -39.54
C ARG A 317 -57.61 -31.40 -40.70
N GLU A 318 -56.97 -31.76 -41.81
CA GLU A 318 -57.40 -32.87 -42.66
C GLU A 318 -56.19 -33.71 -43.09
N ARG A 319 -56.37 -35.03 -42.84
CA ARG A 319 -55.70 -36.27 -43.28
C ARG A 319 -54.27 -36.24 -43.81
#